data_AF-A0A950I772-F1
#
_entry.id   AF-A0A950I772-F1
#
_cell.length_a   1.000
_cell.length_b   1.000
_cell.length_c   1.000
_cell.angle_alpha   90.00
_cell.angle_beta   90.00
_cell.angle_gamma   90.00
#
_symmetry.space_group_name_H-M   'P 1'
#
loop_
_entity.id
_entity.type
_entity.pdbx_description
1 polymer ?
#
loop_
_entity_poly.entity_id
_entity_poly.type
_entity_poly.pdbx_seq_one_letter_code
_entity_poly.pdbx_strand_id
1 'polypeptide(L)' 'IASRPAVFSNFAQFQYYWTSTTDAAASTEAWTVFSCDFGVYDMAKSASGYALAVRN' A
#
# COMPACT_ATOMS: atom_id res chain seq x y z
N ILE A 1 10.88 -25.99 -4.54
CA ILE A 1 10.65 -24.56 -4.87
C ILE A 1 11.51 -23.73 -3.95
N ALA A 2 12.48 -22.99 -4.48
CA ALA A 2 13.32 -22.09 -3.69
C ALA A 2 12.51 -20.81 -3.39
N SER A 3 12.45 -20.38 -2.13
CA SER A 3 11.80 -19.13 -1.76
C SER A 3 12.62 -17.96 -2.33
N ARG A 4 11.99 -17.12 -3.15
CA ARG A 4 12.57 -15.81 -3.50
C ARG A 4 12.57 -14.96 -2.23
N PRO A 5 13.68 -14.26 -1.92
CA PRO A 5 13.72 -13.36 -0.77
C PRO A 5 12.65 -12.28 -0.93
N ALA A 6 12.06 -11.86 0.19
CA ALA A 6 11.09 -10.79 0.21
C ALA A 6 11.67 -9.54 -0.47
N VAL A 7 10.91 -8.94 -1.39
CA VAL A 7 11.33 -7.76 -2.16
C VAL A 7 11.60 -6.56 -1.24
N PHE A 8 10.99 -6.55 -0.05
CA PHE A 8 11.19 -5.52 0.97
C PHE A 8 11.51 -6.19 2.32
N SER A 9 12.63 -5.78 2.92
CA SER A 9 13.03 -6.21 4.27
C SER A 9 12.23 -5.53 5.39
N ASN A 10 11.61 -4.37 5.09
CA ASN A 10 10.85 -3.54 6.03
C ASN A 10 9.35 -3.49 5.66
N PHE A 11 8.77 -4.65 5.32
CA PHE A 11 7.34 -4.76 5.02
C PHE A 11 6.54 -4.94 6.31
N ALA A 12 5.80 -3.90 6.71
CA ALA A 12 4.91 -3.94 7.85
C ALA A 12 3.64 -4.72 7.49
N GLN A 13 3.39 -5.79 8.22
CA GLN A 13 2.20 -6.64 8.02
C GLN A 13 0.96 -6.01 8.67
N PHE A 14 -0.22 -6.34 8.14
CA PHE A 14 -1.52 -5.82 8.58
C PHE A 14 -1.60 -4.28 8.54
N GLN A 15 -0.91 -3.67 7.58
CA GLN A 15 -0.93 -2.24 7.30
C GLN A 15 -1.43 -1.92 5.89
N TYR A 16 -1.94 -0.72 5.72
CA TYR A 16 -2.31 -0.13 4.43
C TYR A 16 -1.15 0.69 3.86
N TYR A 17 -0.86 0.48 2.59
CA TYR A 17 0.19 1.18 1.85
C TYR A 17 -0.42 2.14 0.84
N TRP A 18 0.01 3.40 0.88
CA TRP A 18 -0.41 4.41 -0.07
C TRP A 18 0.05 4.07 -1.49
N THR A 19 -0.87 4.21 -2.44
CA THR A 19 -0.54 4.24 -3.86
C THR A 19 -0.29 5.68 -4.31
N SER A 20 0.26 5.87 -5.50
CA SER A 20 0.45 7.21 -6.08
C SER A 20 -0.83 7.80 -6.67
N THR A 21 -1.89 7.01 -6.84
CA THR A 21 -3.18 7.52 -7.34
C THR A 21 -3.99 8.15 -6.20
N THR A 22 -4.56 9.31 -6.50
CA THR A 22 -5.49 10.01 -5.60
C THR A 22 -6.93 9.98 -6.12
N ASP A 23 -7.15 9.25 -7.22
CA ASP A 23 -8.45 8.99 -7.83
C ASP A 23 -9.07 7.76 -7.17
N ALA A 24 -10.04 7.99 -6.30
CA ALA A 24 -10.73 7.03 -5.47
C ALA A 24 -12.23 7.34 -5.48
N ALA A 25 -13.04 6.55 -4.78
CA ALA A 25 -14.50 6.73 -4.75
C ALA A 25 -14.95 8.16 -4.37
N ALA A 26 -14.18 8.86 -3.53
CA ALA A 26 -14.36 10.26 -3.20
C ALA A 26 -13.07 11.09 -3.29
N SER A 27 -13.21 12.41 -3.49
CA SER A 27 -12.07 13.33 -3.56
C SER A 27 -11.26 13.41 -2.25
N THR A 28 -11.86 13.02 -1.12
CA THR A 28 -11.22 12.93 0.20
C THR A 28 -10.50 11.61 0.43
N GLU A 29 -10.56 10.67 -0.50
CA GLU A 29 -10.01 9.33 -0.39
C GLU A 29 -8.88 9.08 -1.41
N ALA A 30 -8.09 8.05 -1.17
CA ALA A 30 -7.08 7.53 -2.08
C ALA A 30 -7.03 6.00 -2.00
N TRP A 31 -6.55 5.36 -3.06
CA TRP A 31 -6.36 3.91 -3.04
C TRP A 31 -5.16 3.51 -2.19
N THR A 32 -5.36 2.45 -1.43
CA THR A 32 -4.35 1.78 -0.64
C THR A 32 -4.30 0.30 -0.97
N VAL A 33 -3.14 -0.32 -0.75
CA VAL A 33 -3.00 -1.78 -0.80
C VAL A 33 -2.91 -2.30 0.62
N PHE A 34 -3.78 -3.25 0.99
CA PHE A 34 -3.70 -3.89 2.29
C PHE A 34 -2.68 -5.03 2.26
N SER A 35 -1.67 -4.96 3.13
CA SER A 35 -0.55 -5.92 3.14
C SER A 35 -0.92 -7.37 3.51
N CYS A 36 -2.10 -7.60 4.09
CA CYS A 36 -2.52 -8.94 4.51
C CYS A 36 -3.01 -9.78 3.32
N ASP A 37 -3.75 -9.19 2.40
CA ASP A 37 -4.38 -9.87 1.26
C ASP A 37 -4.00 -9.29 -0.10
N PHE A 38 -3.24 -8.20 -0.10
CA PHE A 38 -2.84 -7.43 -1.27
C PHE A 38 -4.04 -6.88 -2.08
N GLY A 39 -5.20 -6.75 -1.43
CA GLY A 39 -6.38 -6.10 -1.99
C GLY A 39 -6.25 -4.58 -2.05
N VAL A 40 -7.06 -3.96 -2.91
CA VAL A 40 -7.14 -2.50 -3.05
C VAL A 40 -8.36 -1.98 -2.30
N TYR A 41 -8.15 -0.92 -1.50
CA TYR A 41 -9.18 -0.33 -0.66
C TYR A 41 -9.12 1.19 -0.72
N ASP A 42 -10.29 1.84 -0.75
CA ASP A 42 -10.42 3.28 -0.57
C ASP A 42 -10.19 3.63 0.90
N MET A 43 -9.30 4.59 1.16
CA MET A 43 -9.05 5.13 2.50
C MET A 43 -9.03 6.64 2.48
N ALA A 44 -9.53 7.25 3.57
CA ALA A 44 -9.46 8.69 3.77
C ALA A 44 -8.01 9.19 3.75
N LYS A 45 -7.74 10.22 2.95
CA LYS A 45 -6.42 10.85 2.84
C LYS A 45 -5.95 11.33 4.21
N SER A 46 -4.76 10.92 4.61
CA SER A 46 -4.15 11.26 5.89
C SER A 46 -2.64 11.43 5.74
N ALA A 47 -2.03 12.21 6.63
CA ALA A 47 -0.58 12.33 6.74
C ALA A 47 0.09 11.08 7.36
N SER A 48 -0.70 10.15 7.90
CA SER A 48 -0.22 8.90 8.50
C SER A 48 -0.46 7.71 7.57
N GLY A 49 0.54 6.85 7.43
CA GLY A 49 0.44 5.60 6.69
C GLY A 49 1.80 5.13 6.20
N TYR A 50 1.82 4.01 5.46
CA TYR A 50 3.04 3.44 4.91
C TYR A 50 3.13 3.74 3.42
N ALA A 51 4.35 3.96 2.93
CA ALA A 51 4.63 4.09 1.51
C ALA A 51 5.84 3.23 1.17
N LEU A 52 5.78 2.57 0.01
CA LEU A 52 6.89 1.78 -0.54
C LEU A 52 7.30 2.40 -1.87
N ALA A 53 8.48 3.00 -1.89
CA ALA A 53 9.06 3.52 -3.13
C ALA A 53 9.48 2.34 -4.03
N VAL A 54 8.96 2.31 -5.25
CA VAL A 54 9.36 1.36 -6.28
C VAL A 54 10.42 2.03 -7.16
N ARG A 55 11.56 1.35 -7.37
CA ARG A 55 12.58 1.74 -8.34
C ARG A 55 12.50 0.84 -9.56
N ASN A 56 12.62 1.44 -10.75
CA ASN A 56 12.86 0.71 -12.00
C ASN A 56 14.35 0.48 -12.20
#